data_AF-A0A3P7JTB2-F1
#
_entry.id   AF-A0A3P7JTB2-F1
#
_cell.length_a   1.000
_cell.length_b   1.000
_cell.length_c   1.000
_cell.angle_alpha   90.00
_cell.angle_beta   90.00
_cell.angle_gamma   90.00
#
_symmetry.space_group_name_H-M   'P 1'
#
loop_
_entity.id
_entity.type
_entity.pdbx_description
1 polymer ?
#
loop_
_entity_poly.entity_id
_entity_poly.type
_entity_poly.pdbx_seq_one_letter_code
_entity_poly.pdbx_strand_id
1 'polypeptide(L)'
;MTAVSYTIEPIEGRAAIQKNFVKLPERAANYSNRHVTLNERFSIIERGYYLKPVELPKAAQPTPRVSLVCMNAVSREEVMASTMAKIEKKQVEEQRRLAK
;
A
#
# COMPACT_ATOMS: atom_id res chain seq x y z
N MET A 1 14.46 5.17 -14.31
CA MET A 1 13.20 5.66 -14.91
C MET A 1 12.09 4.74 -14.45
N THR A 2 11.01 5.27 -13.85
CA THR A 2 9.81 4.49 -13.57
C THR A 2 9.17 4.15 -14.91
N ALA A 3 9.40 2.94 -15.42
CA ALA A 3 8.56 2.42 -16.48
C ALA A 3 7.13 2.48 -15.93
N VAL A 4 6.24 3.21 -16.57
CA VAL A 4 4.80 3.24 -16.25
C VAL A 4 4.11 3.01 -17.58
N SER A 5 3.40 1.90 -17.67
CA SER A 5 2.56 1.61 -18.82
C SER A 5 1.14 2.04 -18.54
N TYR A 6 0.39 2.40 -19.58
CA TYR A 6 -1.01 2.80 -19.46
C TYR A 6 -1.87 2.01 -20.43
N THR A 7 -3.12 1.77 -20.03
CA THR A 7 -4.21 1.30 -20.88
C THR A 7 -5.26 2.41 -21.00
N ILE A 8 -5.96 2.44 -22.13
CA ILE A 8 -7.08 3.35 -22.36
C ILE A 8 -8.36 2.51 -22.32
N GLU A 9 -9.21 2.74 -21.33
CA GLU A 9 -10.46 2.00 -21.12
C GLU A 9 -11.68 2.90 -21.45
N PRO A 10 -12.75 2.35 -22.04
CA PRO A 10 -13.95 3.13 -22.36
C PRO A 10 -14.72 3.52 -21.10
N ILE A 11 -15.30 4.73 -21.09
CA ILE A 11 -16.21 5.21 -20.04
C ILE A 11 -17.63 4.72 -20.36
N GLU A 12 -18.28 4.06 -19.41
CA GLU A 12 -19.68 3.65 -19.53
C GLU A 12 -20.60 4.86 -19.78
N GLY A 13 -21.62 4.68 -20.63
CA GLY A 13 -22.55 5.75 -20.99
C GLY A 13 -22.02 6.75 -22.04
N ARG A 14 -20.78 6.64 -22.52
CA ARG A 14 -20.21 7.51 -23.58
C ARG A 14 -20.09 6.83 -24.96
N ALA A 15 -20.84 5.76 -25.20
CA ALA A 15 -20.79 4.96 -26.42
C ALA A 15 -21.00 5.78 -27.71
N ALA A 16 -21.85 6.81 -27.68
CA ALA A 16 -22.09 7.67 -28.84
C ALA A 16 -20.84 8.42 -29.31
N ILE A 17 -20.02 8.91 -28.37
CA ILE A 17 -18.78 9.63 -28.66
C ILE A 17 -17.67 8.65 -29.07
N GLN A 18 -17.60 7.50 -28.40
CA GLN A 18 -16.59 6.46 -28.64
C GLN A 18 -16.61 5.94 -30.09
N LYS A 19 -17.79 5.91 -30.74
CA LYS A 19 -17.93 5.53 -32.16
C LYS A 19 -17.07 6.37 -33.11
N ASN A 20 -16.77 7.63 -32.75
CA ASN A 20 -15.91 8.51 -33.55
C ASN A 20 -14.41 8.26 -33.28
N PHE A 21 -14.08 7.55 -32.21
CA PHE A 21 -12.73 7.40 -31.68
C PHE A 21 -12.37 5.94 -31.36
N VAL A 22 -12.83 5.00 -32.19
CA VAL A 22 -12.64 3.54 -31.98
C VAL A 22 -11.16 3.14 -31.92
N LYS A 23 -10.28 3.87 -32.61
CA LYS A 23 -8.83 3.61 -32.64
C LYS A 23 -8.06 4.23 -31.47
N LEU A 24 -8.72 4.96 -30.56
CA LEU A 24 -8.05 5.62 -29.44
C LEU A 24 -7.39 4.61 -28.47
N PRO A 25 -8.02 3.47 -28.12
CA PRO A 25 -7.42 2.47 -27.24
C PRO A 25 -6.08 1.91 -27.73
N GLU A 26 -5.91 1.74 -29.05
CA GLU A 26 -4.67 1.27 -29.67
C GLU A 26 -3.49 2.21 -29.43
N ARG A 27 -3.76 3.49 -29.13
CA ARG A 27 -2.74 4.54 -28.92
C ARG A 27 -2.24 4.62 -27.48
N ALA A 28 -2.68 3.73 -26.58
CA ALA A 28 -2.29 3.74 -25.17
C ALA A 28 -0.75 3.70 -24.97
N ALA A 29 -0.02 3.00 -25.85
CA ALA A 29 1.44 2.93 -25.83
C ALA A 29 2.12 4.31 -25.90
N ASN A 30 1.51 5.28 -26.58
CA ASN A 30 2.06 6.65 -26.74
C ASN A 30 2.10 7.45 -25.44
N TYR A 31 1.39 6.98 -24.40
CA TYR A 31 1.35 7.61 -23.09
C TYR A 31 2.25 6.90 -22.08
N SER A 32 2.81 5.74 -22.46
CA SER A 32 3.69 4.94 -21.60
C SER A 32 5.10 5.54 -21.54
N ASN A 33 5.81 5.29 -20.44
CA ASN A 33 7.20 5.70 -20.20
C ASN A 33 7.48 7.21 -20.28
N ARG A 34 6.44 8.05 -20.13
CA ARG A 34 6.58 9.50 -20.03
C ARG A 34 5.59 10.11 -19.05
N HIS A 35 5.83 11.36 -18.70
CA HIS A 35 4.90 12.14 -17.89
C HIS A 35 3.69 12.55 -18.74
N VAL A 36 2.50 12.09 -18.34
CA VAL A 36 1.23 12.44 -19.00
C VAL A 36 0.65 13.69 -18.35
N THR A 37 0.48 14.74 -19.15
CA THR A 37 -0.06 16.03 -18.71
C THR A 37 -1.55 15.96 -18.40
N LEU A 38 -2.05 16.94 -17.66
CA LEU A 38 -3.46 17.04 -17.33
C LEU A 38 -4.34 17.23 -18.59
N ASN A 39 -3.87 18.03 -19.55
CA ASN A 39 -4.57 18.24 -20.82
C ASN A 39 -4.73 16.94 -21.60
N GLU A 40 -3.70 16.10 -21.64
CA GLU A 40 -3.78 14.80 -22.32
C GLU A 40 -4.81 13.88 -21.66
N ARG A 41 -4.90 13.88 -20.32
CA ARG A 41 -5.91 13.13 -19.58
C ARG A 41 -7.32 13.62 -19.91
N PHE A 42 -7.56 14.94 -19.86
CA PHE A 42 -8.85 15.52 -20.22
C PHE A 42 -9.24 15.23 -21.66
N SER A 43 -8.28 15.33 -22.58
CA SER A 43 -8.52 15.06 -24.01
C SER A 43 -8.97 13.61 -24.25
N ILE A 44 -8.48 12.64 -23.48
CA ILE A 44 -8.93 11.24 -23.55
C ILE A 44 -10.36 11.11 -22.99
N ILE A 45 -10.66 11.80 -21.87
CA ILE A 45 -11.98 11.82 -21.20
C ILE A 45 -13.06 12.41 -22.10
N GLU A 46 -12.78 13.52 -22.77
CA GLU A 46 -13.70 14.16 -23.72
C GLU A 46 -14.11 13.21 -24.85
N ARG A 47 -13.21 12.31 -25.26
CA ARG A 47 -13.47 11.29 -26.28
C ARG A 47 -14.17 10.04 -25.76
N GLY A 48 -14.50 10.02 -24.46
CA GLY A 48 -15.25 8.95 -23.82
C GLY A 48 -14.39 7.81 -23.29
N TYR A 49 -13.11 8.04 -23.02
CA TYR A 49 -12.20 7.03 -22.47
C TYR A 49 -11.47 7.56 -21.23
N TYR A 50 -10.83 6.71 -20.44
CA TYR A 50 -9.91 7.14 -19.39
C TYR A 50 -8.57 6.41 -19.50
N LEU A 51 -7.52 7.06 -19.01
CA LEU A 51 -6.17 6.51 -19.00
C LEU A 51 -5.90 5.86 -17.65
N LYS A 52 -5.73 4.53 -17.63
CA LYS A 52 -5.48 3.73 -16.44
C LYS A 52 -4.01 3.29 -16.41
N PRO A 53 -3.28 3.53 -15.32
CA PRO A 53 -1.93 2.97 -15.18
C PRO A 53 -2.02 1.45 -15.06
N VAL A 54 -1.23 0.74 -15.86
CA VAL A 54 -1.00 -0.70 -15.68
C VAL A 54 -0.11 -0.84 -14.47
N GLU A 55 -0.58 -1.54 -13.44
CA GLU A 55 0.23 -1.87 -12.28
C GLU A 55 1.42 -2.70 -12.74
N LEU A 56 2.57 -2.06 -12.89
CA LEU A 56 3.82 -2.79 -13.00
C LEU A 56 4.07 -3.42 -11.64
N PRO A 57 4.44 -4.72 -11.58
CA PRO A 57 4.75 -5.37 -10.33
C PRO A 57 5.77 -4.50 -9.60
N LYS A 58 5.33 -3.96 -8.45
CA LYS A 58 6.15 -3.13 -7.59
C LYS A 58 7.39 -3.95 -7.31
N ALA A 59 8.54 -3.57 -7.87
CA ALA A 59 9.82 -4.20 -7.54
C ALA A 59 9.84 -4.30 -6.03
N ALA A 60 9.96 -5.52 -5.50
CA ALA A 60 9.72 -5.83 -4.09
C ALA A 60 10.59 -4.91 -3.23
N GLN A 61 10.03 -3.77 -2.84
CA GLN A 61 10.70 -2.85 -1.95
C GLN A 61 10.73 -3.59 -0.62
N PRO A 62 11.92 -3.88 -0.06
CA PRO A 62 12.00 -4.55 1.21
C PRO A 62 11.16 -3.74 2.20
N THR A 63 10.16 -4.37 2.80
CA THR A 63 9.35 -3.75 3.84
C THR A 63 10.30 -3.13 4.87
N PRO A 64 10.20 -1.82 5.16
CA PRO A 64 11.08 -1.19 6.12
C PRO A 64 10.94 -1.93 7.45
N ARG A 65 12.05 -2.49 7.96
CA ARG A 65 12.07 -3.15 9.26
C ARG A 65 11.95 -2.07 10.34
N VAL A 66 10.75 -1.87 10.84
CA VAL A 66 10.49 -0.96 11.96
C VAL A 66 10.56 -1.76 13.25
N SER A 67 11.27 -1.24 14.25
CA SER A 67 11.28 -1.79 15.61
C SER A 67 10.74 -0.72 16.56
N LEU A 68 9.91 -1.16 17.53
CA LEU A 68 9.38 -0.28 18.57
C LEU A 68 10.45 -0.11 19.64
N VAL A 69 10.91 1.13 19.83
CA VAL A 69 11.82 1.50 20.93
C VAL A 69 10.98 2.09 22.06
N CYS A 70 11.07 1.51 23.25
CA CYS A 70 10.35 2.03 24.42
C CYS A 70 11.00 3.35 24.85
N MET A 71 10.23 4.45 24.87
CA MET A 71 10.71 5.80 25.21
C MET A 71 10.76 6.06 26.73
N ASN A 72 10.28 5.13 27.55
CA ASN A 72 10.31 5.28 28.99
C ASN A 72 11.71 4.94 29.50
N ALA A 73 12.32 5.87 30.22
CA ALA A 73 13.58 5.65 30.94
C ALA A 73 13.34 4.76 32.17
N VAL A 74 12.96 3.51 31.94
CA VAL A 74 12.92 2.48 32.99
C VAL A 74 14.30 1.87 33.03
N SER A 75 14.94 1.88 34.21
CA SER A 75 16.25 1.25 34.36
C SER A 75 16.13 -0.25 34.06
N ARG A 76 17.20 -0.84 33.52
CA ARG A 76 17.20 -2.28 33.19
C ARG A 76 16.92 -3.10 34.45
N GLU A 77 17.42 -2.62 35.58
CA GLU A 77 17.26 -3.17 36.92
C GLU A 77 15.77 -3.19 37.34
N GLU A 78 15.03 -2.11 37.12
CA GLU A 78 13.59 -2.03 37.42
C GLU A 78 12.76 -3.01 36.57
N VAL A 79 13.11 -3.15 35.28
CA VAL A 79 12.44 -4.11 34.39
C VAL A 79 12.68 -5.55 34.86
N MET A 80 13.91 -5.87 35.26
CA MET A 80 14.26 -7.20 35.78
C MET A 80 13.55 -7.48 37.11
N ALA A 81 13.54 -6.51 38.04
CA ALA A 81 12.88 -6.65 39.33
C ALA A 81 11.36 -6.87 39.18
N SER A 82 10.70 -6.08 38.32
CA SER A 82 9.27 -6.23 38.01
C SER A 82 8.95 -7.60 37.40
N THR A 83 9.85 -8.11 36.57
CA THR A 83 9.69 -9.42 35.93
C THR A 83 9.83 -10.55 36.95
N MET A 84 10.84 -10.50 37.81
CA MET A 84 11.05 -11.50 38.88
C MET A 84 9.89 -11.51 39.88
N ALA A 85 9.42 -10.34 40.32
CA ALA A 85 8.28 -10.24 41.22
C ALA A 85 6.99 -10.84 40.64
N LYS A 86 6.77 -10.70 39.32
CA LYS A 86 5.63 -11.34 38.64
C LYS A 86 5.78 -12.86 38.57
N ILE A 87 7.00 -13.38 38.41
CA ILE A 87 7.27 -14.82 38.38
C ILE A 87 7.05 -15.42 39.76
N GLU A 88 7.61 -14.81 40.81
CA GLU A 88 7.43 -15.26 42.19
C GLU A 88 5.95 -15.24 42.61
N LYS A 89 5.21 -14.17 42.28
CA LYS A 89 3.77 -14.10 42.57
C LYS A 89 3.00 -15.23 41.89
N LYS A 90 3.34 -15.57 40.64
CA LYS A 90 2.73 -16.69 39.92
C LYS A 90 3.07 -18.03 40.58
N GLN A 91 4.32 -18.24 40.97
CA GLN A 91 4.75 -19.48 41.64
C GLN A 91 4.05 -19.66 42.99
N VAL A 92 3.91 -18.60 43.77
CA VAL A 92 3.18 -18.64 45.06
C VAL A 92 1.69 -18.93 44.86
N GLU A 93 1.06 -18.34 43.83
CA GLU A 93 -0.33 -18.64 43.50
C GLU A 93 -0.51 -20.10 43.06
N GLU A 94 0.42 -20.63 42.28
CA GLU A 94 0.41 -22.01 41.80
C GLU A 94 0.61 -23.01 42.94
N GLN A 95 1.55 -22.74 43.86
CA GLN A 95 1.73 -23.55 45.08
C GLN A 95 0.49 -23.53 45.96
N ARG A 96 -0.19 -22.37 46.11
CA ARG A 96 -1.46 -22.29 46.85
C ARG A 96 -2.60 -23.05 46.19
N ARG A 97 -2.60 -23.18 44.86
CA ARG A 97 -3.57 -24.00 44.13
C ARG A 97 -3.31 -25.49 44.29
N LEU A 98 -2.05 -25.91 44.36
CA LEU A 98 -1.66 -27.31 44.55
C LEU A 98 -1.82 -27.79 46.01
N ALA A 99 -1.84 -26.88 46.97
CA ALA A 99 -2.04 -27.18 48.39
C ALA A 99 -3.52 -27.17 48.85
N LYS A 100 -4.46 -26.98 47.93
CA LYS A 100 -5.92 -27.08 48.13
C LYS A 100 -6.46 -28.31 47.44
#